data_AF-A0A242DHX0-F1
#
_entry.id   AF-A0A242DHX0-F1
#
_cell.length_a   1.000
_cell.length_b   1.000
_cell.length_c   1.000
_cell.angle_alpha   90.00
_cell.angle_beta   90.00
_cell.angle_gamma   90.00
#
_symmetry.space_group_name_H-M   'P 1'
#
loop_
_entity.id
_entity.type
_entity.pdbx_description
1 polymer ?
#
loop_
_entity_poly.entity_id
_entity_poly.type
_entity_poly.pdbx_seq_one_letter_code
_entity_poly.pdbx_strand_id
1 'polypeptide(L)'
;MLLFLLIVINVPNNIEEILNGGTNLLTASFLVAISTGIFEESLARLLTFSAFLEMFKAKKHALVWSSIVSSCLFGLFHLSNLTMQSFNTTMQQIFYATVLGLCFSVIRIRFNGLSYVVLLHSLIDFQPTIANGAATSSSWGEILLIFMPIAIVSIICLILLNKDNKSLELLV
;
A
#
# COMPACT_ATOMS: atom_id res chain seq x y z
N MET A 1 0.15 5.15 14.22
CA MET A 1 0.17 5.48 12.78
C MET A 1 -0.92 4.73 12.03
N LEU A 2 -0.93 3.39 12.02
CA LEU A 2 -1.91 2.61 11.22
C LEU A 2 -3.38 2.87 11.59
N LEU A 3 -3.74 2.87 12.88
CA LEU A 3 -5.12 3.18 13.29
C LEU A 3 -5.56 4.59 12.85
N PHE A 4 -4.67 5.57 13.01
CA PHE A 4 -4.92 6.94 12.55
C PHE A 4 -5.11 6.99 11.02
N LEU A 5 -4.27 6.29 10.25
CA LEU A 5 -4.39 6.18 8.81
C LEU A 5 -5.75 5.61 8.39
N LEU A 6 -6.19 4.51 9.00
CA LEU A 6 -7.48 3.87 8.68
C LEU A 6 -8.68 4.80 8.94
N ILE A 7 -8.63 5.59 10.01
CA ILE A 7 -9.68 6.57 10.31
C ILE A 7 -9.66 7.71 9.30
N VAL A 8 -8.47 8.26 9.01
CA VAL A 8 -8.30 9.43 8.13
C VAL A 8 -8.70 9.13 6.68
N ILE A 9 -8.49 7.90 6.20
CA ILE A 9 -8.91 7.47 4.86
C ILE A 9 -10.33 6.88 4.84
N ASN A 10 -11.11 7.13 5.90
CA ASN A 10 -12.55 6.87 5.93
C ASN A 10 -12.96 5.39 5.93
N VAL A 11 -12.08 4.46 6.33
CA VAL A 11 -12.38 3.01 6.37
C VAL A 11 -13.65 2.68 7.18
N PRO A 12 -13.90 3.26 8.37
CA PRO A 12 -15.12 2.96 9.12
C PRO A 12 -16.40 3.30 8.37
N ASN A 13 -16.45 4.47 7.71
CA ASN A 13 -17.61 4.92 6.95
C ASN A 13 -17.79 4.07 5.67
N ASN A 14 -16.69 3.69 5.01
CA ASN A 14 -16.74 2.78 3.85
C ASN A 14 -17.33 1.41 4.23
N ILE A 15 -16.93 0.85 5.38
CA ILE A 15 -17.49 -0.40 5.91
C ILE A 15 -18.99 -0.24 6.17
N GLU A 16 -19.40 0.84 6.83
CA GLU A 16 -20.81 1.12 7.10
C GLU A 16 -21.63 1.21 5.80
N GLU A 17 -21.14 1.94 4.80
CA GLU A 17 -21.82 2.07 3.51
C GLU A 17 -21.93 0.73 2.78
N ILE A 18 -20.88 -0.08 2.76
CA ILE A 18 -20.91 -1.41 2.13
C ILE A 18 -21.92 -2.34 2.84
N LEU A 19 -21.94 -2.34 4.17
CA LEU A 19 -22.87 -3.17 4.95
C LEU A 19 -24.32 -2.75 4.73
N ASN A 20 -24.58 -1.47 4.50
CA ASN A 20 -25.91 -0.93 4.21
C ASN A 20 -26.31 -1.01 2.72
N GLY A 21 -25.36 -1.18 1.80
CA GLY A 21 -25.60 -1.21 0.35
C GLY A 21 -26.07 -2.55 -0.23
N GLY A 22 -26.38 -3.53 0.63
CA GLY A 22 -26.94 -4.82 0.24
C GLY A 22 -25.91 -5.88 -0.15
N THR A 23 -26.38 -7.11 -0.36
CA THR A 23 -25.52 -8.30 -0.53
C THR A 23 -24.63 -8.22 -1.77
N ASN A 24 -25.12 -7.67 -2.88
CA ASN A 24 -24.34 -7.55 -4.11
C ASN A 24 -23.12 -6.63 -3.93
N LEU A 25 -23.30 -5.47 -3.30
CA LEU A 25 -22.21 -4.54 -3.02
C LEU A 25 -21.21 -5.15 -2.04
N LEU A 26 -21.70 -5.79 -0.97
CA LEU A 26 -20.87 -6.48 0.00
C LEU A 26 -20.01 -7.56 -0.65
N THR A 27 -20.62 -8.46 -1.42
CA THR A 27 -19.90 -9.55 -2.07
C THR A 27 -18.89 -9.03 -3.09
N ALA A 28 -19.28 -8.08 -3.95
CA ALA A 28 -18.37 -7.51 -4.95
C ALA A 28 -17.18 -6.80 -4.30
N SER A 29 -17.43 -5.92 -3.33
CA SER A 29 -16.38 -5.17 -2.64
C SER A 29 -15.45 -6.09 -1.86
N PHE A 30 -15.99 -7.11 -1.20
CA PHE A 30 -15.18 -8.08 -0.46
C PHE A 30 -14.26 -8.87 -1.38
N LEU A 31 -14.80 -9.44 -2.47
CA LEU A 31 -14.03 -10.26 -3.39
C LEU A 31 -12.97 -9.44 -4.11
N VAL A 32 -13.29 -8.23 -4.58
CA VAL A 32 -12.33 -7.35 -5.23
C VAL A 32 -11.24 -6.91 -4.25
N ALA A 33 -11.60 -6.44 -3.05
CA ALA A 33 -10.62 -5.97 -2.08
C ALA A 33 -9.66 -7.08 -1.61
N ILE A 34 -10.17 -8.28 -1.29
CA ILE A 34 -9.32 -9.38 -0.84
C ILE A 34 -8.45 -9.95 -1.97
N SER A 35 -8.99 -10.06 -3.19
CA SER A 35 -8.21 -10.56 -4.34
C SER A 35 -7.12 -9.57 -4.74
N THR A 36 -7.43 -8.27 -4.74
CA THR A 36 -6.46 -7.19 -4.99
C THR A 36 -5.37 -7.19 -3.92
N GLY A 37 -5.76 -7.19 -2.64
CA GLY A 37 -4.79 -7.24 -1.53
C GLY A 37 -3.86 -8.46 -1.59
N ILE A 38 -4.37 -9.64 -1.92
CA ILE A 38 -3.54 -10.85 -2.10
C ILE A 38 -2.62 -10.70 -3.32
N PHE A 39 -3.18 -10.36 -4.47
CA PHE A 39 -2.44 -10.31 -5.74
C PHE A 39 -1.37 -9.24 -5.73
N GLU A 40 -1.74 -8.01 -5.40
CA GLU A 40 -0.85 -6.85 -5.45
C GLU A 40 0.25 -6.93 -4.41
N GLU A 41 -0.03 -7.36 -3.17
CA GLU A 41 1.03 -7.51 -2.16
C GLU A 41 1.94 -8.71 -2.44
N SER A 42 1.42 -9.77 -3.06
CA SER A 42 2.29 -10.87 -3.54
C SER A 42 3.23 -10.37 -4.64
N LEU A 43 2.71 -9.62 -5.61
CA LEU A 43 3.53 -9.06 -6.67
C LEU A 43 4.54 -8.03 -6.14
N ALA A 44 4.10 -7.08 -5.32
CA ALA A 44 4.91 -5.96 -4.86
C ALA A 44 5.87 -6.35 -3.73
N ARG A 45 5.42 -7.10 -2.72
CA ARG A 45 6.21 -7.39 -1.52
C ARG A 45 6.86 -8.76 -1.52
N LEU A 46 6.24 -9.77 -2.13
CA LEU A 46 6.86 -11.09 -2.19
C LEU A 46 7.80 -11.20 -3.37
N LEU A 47 7.37 -10.86 -4.58
CA LEU A 47 8.21 -10.99 -5.76
C LEU A 47 9.14 -9.77 -5.91
N THR A 48 8.58 -8.59 -6.11
CA THR A 48 9.34 -7.40 -6.52
C THR A 48 10.30 -6.94 -5.43
N PHE A 49 9.83 -6.73 -4.20
CA PHE A 49 10.69 -6.34 -3.07
C PHE A 49 11.82 -7.35 -2.81
N SER A 50 11.52 -8.65 -2.77
CA SER A 50 12.54 -9.69 -2.52
C SER A 50 13.60 -9.74 -3.63
N ALA A 51 13.19 -9.57 -4.90
CA ALA A 51 14.13 -9.50 -6.02
C ALA A 51 15.08 -8.30 -5.91
N PHE A 52 14.56 -7.12 -5.56
CA PHE A 52 15.40 -5.94 -5.33
C PHE A 52 16.28 -6.09 -4.09
N LEU A 53 15.78 -6.75 -3.03
CA LEU A 53 16.58 -7.02 -1.83
C LEU A 53 17.78 -7.92 -2.15
N GLU A 54 17.56 -8.98 -2.91
CA GLU A 54 18.63 -9.86 -3.36
C GLU A 54 19.64 -9.12 -4.24
N MET A 55 19.18 -8.25 -5.16
CA MET A 55 20.07 -7.43 -5.99
C MET A 55 20.86 -6.39 -5.18
N PHE A 56 20.28 -5.85 -4.11
CA PHE A 56 20.90 -4.82 -3.28
C PHE A 56 21.58 -5.35 -2.02
N LYS A 57 21.62 -6.67 -1.78
CA LYS A 57 22.12 -7.25 -0.52
C LYS A 57 23.54 -6.82 -0.12
N ALA A 58 24.39 -6.53 -1.11
CA ALA A 58 25.76 -6.06 -0.89
C ALA A 58 25.88 -4.52 -0.76
N LYS A 59 24.78 -3.78 -0.95
CA LYS A 59 24.74 -2.32 -0.87
C LYS A 59 24.40 -1.88 0.55
N LYS A 60 24.95 -0.72 0.95
CA LYS A 60 24.50 -0.03 2.16
C LYS A 60 23.03 0.36 1.98
N HIS A 61 22.22 0.18 3.02
CA HIS A 61 20.79 0.49 3.00
C HIS A 61 19.93 -0.37 2.04
N ALA A 62 20.29 -1.65 1.85
CA ALA A 62 19.57 -2.59 0.99
C ALA A 62 18.04 -2.59 1.21
N LEU A 63 17.56 -2.62 2.46
CA LEU A 63 16.12 -2.59 2.76
C LEU A 63 15.48 -1.29 2.28
N VAL A 64 16.14 -0.15 2.50
CA VAL A 64 15.62 1.17 2.09
C VAL A 64 15.48 1.23 0.58
N TRP A 65 16.52 0.85 -0.17
CA TRP A 65 16.49 0.90 -1.63
C TRP A 65 15.47 -0.08 -2.23
N SER A 66 15.38 -1.29 -1.68
CA SER A 66 14.42 -2.29 -2.11
C SER A 66 12.99 -1.84 -1.88
N SER A 67 12.72 -1.23 -0.73
CA SER A 67 11.42 -0.64 -0.42
C SER A 67 11.08 0.54 -1.32
N ILE A 68 12.02 1.46 -1.58
CA ILE A 68 11.76 2.61 -2.46
C ILE A 68 11.41 2.13 -3.87
N VAL A 69 12.25 1.29 -4.47
CA VAL A 69 12.05 0.86 -5.87
C VAL A 69 10.76 0.04 -6.02
N SER A 70 10.53 -0.95 -5.15
CA SER A 70 9.29 -1.75 -5.21
C SER A 70 8.04 -0.92 -4.96
N SER A 71 8.09 0.10 -4.09
CA SER A 71 6.94 0.97 -3.82
C SER A 71 6.66 1.98 -4.93
N CYS A 72 7.71 2.48 -5.59
CA CYS A 72 7.55 3.29 -6.80
C CYS A 72 6.91 2.46 -7.92
N LEU A 73 7.38 1.24 -8.17
CA LEU A 73 6.77 0.35 -9.17
C LEU A 73 5.31 0.01 -8.83
N PHE A 74 5.02 -0.26 -7.56
CA PHE A 74 3.66 -0.49 -7.09
C PHE A 74 2.73 0.71 -7.36
N GLY A 75 3.18 1.93 -7.06
CA GLY A 75 2.44 3.14 -7.42
C GLY A 75 2.25 3.24 -8.93
N LEU A 76 3.31 3.05 -9.73
CA LEU A 76 3.26 3.17 -11.19
C LEU A 76 2.32 2.15 -11.87
N PHE A 77 2.04 1.00 -11.26
CA PHE A 77 1.03 0.06 -11.79
C PHE A 77 -0.36 0.69 -11.93
N HIS A 78 -0.66 1.73 -11.16
CA HIS A 78 -1.92 2.44 -11.23
C HIS A 78 -2.05 3.35 -12.46
N LEU A 79 -1.01 3.51 -13.29
CA LEU A 79 -1.14 4.15 -14.59
C LEU A 79 -2.17 3.47 -15.49
N SER A 80 -2.44 2.17 -15.28
CA SER A 80 -3.50 1.43 -15.98
C SER A 80 -4.89 2.05 -15.76
N ASN A 81 -5.10 2.73 -14.63
CA ASN A 81 -6.38 3.36 -14.28
C ASN A 81 -6.67 4.61 -15.10
N LEU A 82 -5.71 5.14 -15.88
CA LEU A 82 -5.98 6.23 -16.84
C LEU A 82 -7.04 5.87 -17.89
N THR A 83 -7.34 4.58 -18.04
CA THR A 83 -8.44 4.09 -18.91
C THR A 83 -9.84 4.43 -18.36
N MET A 84 -9.96 4.68 -17.05
CA MET A 84 -11.22 4.89 -16.34
C MET A 84 -11.23 6.12 -15.42
N GLN A 85 -10.08 6.71 -15.13
CA GLN A 85 -9.91 7.82 -14.19
C GLN A 85 -9.30 9.05 -14.85
N SER A 86 -9.53 10.22 -14.25
CA SER A 86 -8.85 11.45 -14.66
C SER A 86 -7.35 11.36 -14.37
N PHE A 87 -6.55 12.07 -15.17
CA PHE A 87 -5.10 12.18 -14.94
C PHE A 87 -4.78 12.63 -13.49
N ASN A 88 -5.49 13.63 -12.96
CA ASN A 88 -5.26 14.13 -11.61
C ASN A 88 -5.55 13.06 -10.54
N THR A 89 -6.67 12.35 -10.66
CA THR A 89 -7.02 11.24 -9.76
C THR A 89 -5.95 10.16 -9.79
N THR A 90 -5.51 9.74 -10.98
CA THR A 90 -4.49 8.70 -11.11
C THR A 90 -3.13 9.15 -10.57
N MET A 91 -2.73 10.40 -10.77
CA MET A 91 -1.48 10.92 -10.18
C MET A 91 -1.52 10.96 -8.65
N GLN A 92 -2.67 11.32 -8.06
CA GLN A 92 -2.87 11.22 -6.61
C GLN A 92 -2.75 9.77 -6.15
N GLN A 93 -3.37 8.84 -6.89
CA GLN A 93 -3.29 7.41 -6.59
C GLN A 93 -1.89 6.84 -6.64
N ILE A 94 -1.12 7.14 -7.70
CA ILE A 94 0.28 6.74 -7.80
C ILE A 94 1.06 7.24 -6.58
N PHE A 95 0.88 8.51 -6.20
CA PHE A 95 1.58 9.10 -5.07
C PHE A 95 1.25 8.39 -3.75
N TYR A 96 -0.03 8.29 -3.38
CA TYR A 96 -0.38 7.67 -2.10
C TYR A 96 -0.13 6.15 -2.09
N ALA A 97 -0.27 5.46 -3.22
CA ALA A 97 0.06 4.03 -3.33
C ALA A 97 1.56 3.79 -3.13
N THR A 98 2.43 4.65 -3.68
CA THR A 98 3.87 4.59 -3.39
C THR A 98 4.16 4.80 -1.90
N VAL A 99 3.49 5.76 -1.25
CA VAL A 99 3.67 5.98 0.20
C VAL A 99 3.19 4.78 1.03
N LEU A 100 2.02 4.24 0.72
CA LEU A 100 1.51 3.03 1.37
C LEU A 100 2.46 1.85 1.14
N GLY A 101 3.07 1.74 -0.03
CA GLY A 101 4.03 0.69 -0.31
C GLY A 101 5.29 0.74 0.56
N LEU A 102 5.77 1.94 0.89
CA LEU A 102 6.86 2.12 1.85
C LEU A 102 6.43 1.64 3.25
N CYS A 103 5.22 2.01 3.68
CA CYS A 103 4.66 1.57 4.95
C CYS A 103 4.50 0.04 5.01
N PHE A 104 3.94 -0.57 3.97
CA PHE A 104 3.77 -2.02 3.88
C PHE A 104 5.09 -2.77 3.82
N SER A 105 6.12 -2.18 3.21
CA SER A 105 7.48 -2.73 3.29
C SER A 105 7.98 -2.81 4.73
N VAL A 106 7.77 -1.77 5.55
CA VAL A 106 8.12 -1.78 6.98
C VAL A 106 7.39 -2.91 7.71
N ILE A 107 6.08 -3.07 7.48
CA ILE A 107 5.27 -4.12 8.11
C ILE A 107 5.76 -5.50 7.68
N ARG A 108 5.98 -5.72 6.38
CA ARG A 108 6.48 -6.98 5.85
C ARG A 108 7.82 -7.37 6.49
N ILE A 109 8.78 -6.44 6.57
CA ILE A 109 10.09 -6.68 7.19
C ILE A 109 9.92 -7.02 8.69
N ARG A 110 9.12 -6.23 9.40
CA ARG A 110 8.96 -6.36 10.86
C ARG A 110 8.29 -7.66 11.30
N PHE A 111 7.32 -8.14 10.52
CA PHE A 111 6.52 -9.32 10.84
C PHE A 111 6.88 -10.56 10.02
N ASN A 112 7.82 -10.42 9.07
CA ASN A 112 8.27 -11.47 8.16
C ASN A 112 7.12 -12.30 7.54
N GLY A 113 6.16 -11.63 6.93
CA GLY A 113 5.01 -12.30 6.32
C GLY A 113 4.08 -11.35 5.58
N LEU A 114 3.21 -11.91 4.75
CA LEU A 114 2.25 -11.14 3.94
C LEU A 114 0.90 -10.92 4.62
N SER A 115 0.52 -11.72 5.61
CA SER A 115 -0.84 -11.71 6.18
C SER A 115 -1.30 -10.33 6.63
N TYR A 116 -0.44 -9.60 7.36
CA TYR A 116 -0.77 -8.25 7.84
C TYR A 116 -0.86 -7.21 6.71
N VAL A 117 0.01 -7.28 5.71
CA VAL A 117 -0.04 -6.33 4.57
C VAL A 117 -1.24 -6.60 3.67
N VAL A 118 -1.54 -7.88 3.40
CA VAL A 118 -2.73 -8.29 2.64
C VAL A 118 -4.00 -7.85 3.36
N LEU A 119 -4.10 -8.08 4.68
CA LEU A 119 -5.25 -7.66 5.47
C LEU A 119 -5.43 -6.14 5.43
N LEU A 120 -4.36 -5.37 5.66
CA LEU A 120 -4.43 -3.91 5.66
C LEU A 120 -4.76 -3.34 4.29
N HIS A 121 -4.16 -3.87 3.22
CA HIS A 121 -4.48 -3.45 1.86
C HIS A 121 -5.95 -3.75 1.54
N SER A 122 -6.41 -4.98 1.83
CA SER A 122 -7.81 -5.36 1.63
C SER A 122 -8.77 -4.46 2.42
N LEU A 123 -8.41 -4.04 3.64
CA LEU A 123 -9.21 -3.11 4.44
C LEU A 123 -9.27 -1.71 3.84
N ILE A 124 -8.18 -1.22 3.25
CA ILE A 124 -8.13 0.08 2.57
C ILE A 124 -8.98 0.05 1.30
N ASP A 125 -8.90 -1.04 0.53
CA ASP A 125 -9.63 -1.23 -0.72
C ASP A 125 -11.09 -1.63 -0.53
N PHE A 126 -11.50 -1.97 0.69
CA PHE A 126 -12.89 -2.28 1.02
C PHE A 126 -13.73 -1.01 1.07
N GLN A 127 -13.91 -0.41 -0.10
CA GLN A 127 -14.68 0.80 -0.36
C GLN A 127 -15.82 0.53 -1.37
N PRO A 128 -16.95 1.26 -1.29
CA PRO A 128 -18.12 1.03 -2.13
C PRO A 128 -17.85 1.09 -3.65
N THR A 129 -16.86 1.89 -4.07
CA THR A 129 -16.58 2.14 -5.49
C THR A 129 -15.54 1.20 -6.09
N ILE A 130 -14.94 0.30 -5.30
CA ILE A 130 -13.77 -0.49 -5.71
C ILE A 130 -14.06 -1.35 -6.95
N ALA A 131 -15.25 -1.96 -7.01
CA ALA A 131 -15.63 -2.86 -8.10
C ALA A 131 -15.84 -2.15 -9.45
N ASN A 132 -16.09 -0.83 -9.43
CA ASN A 132 -16.35 -0.04 -10.63
C ASN A 132 -15.16 0.86 -11.01
N GLY A 133 -14.05 0.81 -10.25
CA GLY A 133 -12.84 1.61 -10.46
C GLY A 133 -13.05 3.13 -10.37
N ALA A 134 -14.21 3.57 -9.87
CA ALA A 134 -14.55 4.98 -9.73
C ALA A 134 -13.80 5.57 -8.53
N ALA A 135 -12.96 6.57 -8.79
CA ALA A 135 -12.25 7.32 -7.78
C ALA A 135 -12.40 8.82 -8.02
N THR A 136 -12.64 9.56 -6.95
CA THR A 136 -12.72 11.03 -6.97
C THR A 136 -11.41 11.61 -6.48
N SER A 137 -10.92 12.67 -7.12
CA SER A 137 -9.75 13.38 -6.65
C SER A 137 -10.07 14.21 -5.40
N SER A 138 -9.13 14.28 -4.46
CA SER A 138 -9.14 15.20 -3.33
C SER A 138 -8.28 16.43 -3.62
N SER A 139 -8.18 17.38 -2.67
CA SER A 139 -7.20 18.45 -2.79
C SER A 139 -5.78 17.89 -2.61
N TRP A 140 -4.81 18.39 -3.37
CA TRP A 140 -3.40 18.01 -3.17
C TRP A 140 -2.88 18.39 -1.78
N GLY A 141 -3.43 19.45 -1.17
CA GLY A 141 -3.11 19.85 0.20
C GLY A 141 -3.44 18.75 1.21
N GLU A 142 -4.64 18.16 1.13
CA GLU A 142 -5.05 17.04 1.99
C GLU A 142 -4.20 15.79 1.74
N ILE A 143 -3.97 15.45 0.46
CA ILE A 143 -3.13 14.30 0.09
C ILE A 143 -1.72 14.44 0.69
N LEU A 144 -1.08 15.60 0.52
CA LEU A 144 0.26 15.83 1.06
C LEU A 144 0.26 15.85 2.59
N LEU A 145 -0.73 16.47 3.22
CA LEU A 145 -0.85 16.54 4.67
C LEU A 145 -0.93 15.15 5.32
N ILE A 146 -1.65 14.21 4.67
CA ILE A 146 -1.85 12.85 5.18
C ILE A 146 -0.65 11.97 4.88
N PHE A 147 -0.20 11.93 3.62
CA PHE A 147 0.73 10.92 3.15
C PHE A 147 2.21 11.31 3.33
N MET A 148 2.58 12.59 3.36
CA MET A 148 3.98 12.98 3.59
C MET A 148 4.52 12.55 4.97
N PRO A 149 3.80 12.74 6.09
CA PRO A 149 4.26 12.23 7.39
C PRO A 149 4.45 10.71 7.40
N ILE A 150 3.55 9.97 6.73
CA ILE A 150 3.63 8.50 6.63
C ILE A 150 4.87 8.09 5.84
N ALA A 151 5.18 8.77 4.73
CA ALA A 151 6.38 8.53 3.95
C ALA A 151 7.65 8.75 4.78
N ILE A 152 7.74 9.88 5.50
CA ILE A 152 8.88 10.23 6.35
C ILE A 152 9.07 9.18 7.45
N VAL A 153 8.01 8.84 8.19
CA VAL A 153 8.08 7.83 9.25
C VAL A 153 8.47 6.47 8.69
N SER A 154 7.92 6.07 7.54
CA SER A 154 8.27 4.79 6.89
C SER A 154 9.74 4.74 6.50
N ILE A 155 10.29 5.80 5.91
CA ILE A 155 11.71 5.87 5.55
C ILE A 155 12.60 5.81 6.81
N ILE A 156 12.25 6.53 7.88
CA ILE A 156 12.99 6.45 9.15
C ILE A 156 12.97 5.03 9.68
N CYS A 157 11.80 4.37 9.72
CA CYS A 157 11.68 2.97 10.15
C CYS A 157 12.54 2.03 9.29
N LEU A 158 12.57 2.20 7.96
CA LEU A 158 13.40 1.39 7.06
C LEU A 158 14.89 1.60 7.33
N ILE A 159 15.33 2.84 7.58
CA ILE A 159 16.72 3.14 7.93
C ILE A 159 17.10 2.46 9.25
N LEU A 160 16.21 2.48 10.25
CA LEU A 160 16.43 1.82 11.55
C LEU A 160 16.47 0.30 11.40
N LEU A 161 15.53 -0.30 10.66
CA LEU A 161 15.51 -1.73 10.37
C LEU A 161 16.76 -2.19 9.62
N ASN A 162 17.26 -1.38 8.68
CA ASN A 162 18.49 -1.72 7.97
C ASN A 162 19.74 -1.71 8.84
N LYS A 163 19.73 -1.03 10.00
CA LYS A 163 20.84 -1.09 10.95
C LYS A 163 20.77 -2.35 11.82
N ASP A 164 19.64 -3.05 11.85
CA ASP A 164 19.44 -4.27 12.61
C ASP A 164 19.69 -5.51 11.74
N ASN A 165 20.87 -6.14 11.91
CA ASN A 165 21.28 -7.30 11.12
C ASN A 165 20.30 -8.49 11.20
N LYS A 166 19.56 -8.64 12.31
CA LYS A 166 18.58 -9.73 12.46
C LYS A 166 17.41 -9.61 11.48
N SER A 167 17.03 -8.38 11.12
CA SER A 167 15.94 -8.14 10.18
C SER A 167 16.31 -8.57 8.75
N LEU A 168 17.60 -8.56 8.40
CA LEU A 168 18.10 -9.04 7.11
C LEU A 168 18.15 -10.58 7.07
N GLU A 169 18.62 -11.22 8.14
CA GLU A 169 18.72 -12.69 8.23
C GLU A 169 17.37 -13.40 8.15
N LEU A 170 16.28 -12.76 8.56
CA LEU A 170 14.93 -13.34 8.50
C LEU A 170 14.32 -13.33 7.08
N LEU A 171 14.89 -12.54 6.17
CA LEU A 171 14.36 -12.32 4.81
C LEU A 171 15.15 -13.06 3.71
N VAL A 172 16.24 -13.74 4.08
CA VAL A 172 17.13 -14.54 3.20
C VAL A 172 17.05 -16.00 3.62
#